data_AF-A0AAV5SGH3-F1
#
_entry.id   AF-A0AAV5SGH3-F1
#
_cell.length_a   1.000
_cell.length_b   1.000
_cell.length_c   1.000
_cell.angle_alpha   90.00
_cell.angle_beta   90.00
_cell.angle_gamma   90.00
#
_symmetry.space_group_name_H-M   'P 1'
#
loop_
_entity.id
_entity.type
_entity.pdbx_description
1 polymer ?
#
loop_
_entity_poly.entity_id
_entity_poly.type
_entity_poly.pdbx_seq_one_letter_code
_entity_poly.pdbx_strand_id
1 'polypeptide(L)'
;RSVTIWEKIIAVLLCKGDLSDEELDAEPCSTVELFRFATTPQKALFTMGIISAAITGLLMPLNQILSGNVANAYLTHPNETAGDSAALAIVTHIVYLYAAGTAVQLLLNFVQQHLLLTVTNSVVDTLRREYVSAVPRLDSQSLDSTSPGKQSTELNDNNDKIRDGLGEKFALVVNSSGIFILSLVTAFAYNWKVSLVLLPLGPLGAVVTGLSGKFSARTIKQHMETSARGASLIEESVMNVKTVAPCNGQDEMVK
;
A
#
# COMPACT_ATOMS: atom_id res chain seq x y z
N ARG A 1 -16.35 24.14 -12.69
CA ARG A 1 -16.99 23.11 -13.55
C ARG A 1 -17.84 22.25 -12.62
N SER A 2 -19.16 22.14 -12.80
CA SER A 2 -20.04 21.45 -11.84
C SER A 2 -19.75 19.94 -11.84
N VAL A 3 -19.17 19.44 -10.75
CA VAL A 3 -18.87 18.02 -10.57
C VAL A 3 -20.17 17.22 -10.63
N THR A 4 -20.23 16.27 -11.56
CA THR A 4 -21.41 15.42 -11.76
C THR A 4 -21.63 14.49 -10.57
N ILE A 5 -22.88 14.12 -10.29
CA ILE A 5 -23.22 13.16 -9.22
C ILE A 5 -22.47 11.83 -9.39
N TRP A 6 -22.22 11.44 -10.64
CA TRP A 6 -21.41 10.27 -11.00
C TRP A 6 -19.95 10.37 -10.56
N GLU A 7 -19.31 11.52 -10.72
CA GLU A 7 -17.95 11.77 -10.21
C GLU A 7 -17.91 11.77 -8.69
N LYS A 8 -18.96 12.26 -8.00
CA LYS A 8 -19.06 12.15 -6.53
C LYS A 8 -19.22 10.71 -6.06
N ILE A 9 -20.02 9.90 -6.76
CA ILE A 9 -20.18 8.48 -6.45
C ILE A 9 -18.85 7.74 -6.69
N ILE A 10 -18.17 8.00 -7.81
CA ILE A 10 -16.85 7.45 -8.10
C ILE A 10 -15.82 7.91 -7.06
N ALA A 11 -15.82 9.18 -6.65
CA ALA A 11 -14.90 9.72 -5.65
C ALA A 11 -15.14 9.13 -4.25
N VAL A 12 -16.41 8.89 -3.89
CA VAL A 12 -16.78 8.19 -2.66
C VAL A 12 -16.39 6.71 -2.73
N LEU A 13 -16.59 6.06 -3.88
CA LEU A 13 -16.28 4.65 -4.10
C LEU A 13 -14.76 4.38 -4.19
N LEU A 14 -13.99 5.33 -4.72
CA LEU A 14 -12.52 5.29 -4.78
C LEU A 14 -11.84 5.84 -3.52
N CYS A 15 -12.60 6.18 -2.47
CA CYS A 15 -12.06 6.79 -1.25
C CYS A 15 -11.17 8.01 -1.54
N LYS A 16 -11.45 8.79 -2.59
CA LYS A 16 -10.80 10.08 -2.86
C LYS A 16 -11.33 11.08 -1.82
N GLY A 17 -10.72 11.01 -0.65
CA GLY A 17 -11.05 11.83 0.50
C GLY A 17 -10.65 13.29 0.34
N ASP A 18 -9.50 13.51 -0.31
CA ASP A 18 -8.81 14.80 -0.36
C ASP A 18 -7.98 15.00 -1.66
N LEU A 19 -7.69 13.94 -2.44
CA LEU A 19 -6.89 14.02 -3.69
C LEU A 19 -7.60 14.72 -4.87
N SER A 20 -8.79 15.29 -4.69
CA SER A 20 -9.46 16.07 -5.75
C SER A 20 -9.09 17.56 -5.72
N ASP A 21 -8.56 18.04 -4.61
CA ASP A 21 -8.35 19.48 -4.36
C ASP A 21 -6.85 19.85 -4.30
N GLU A 22 -5.96 18.85 -4.40
CA GLU A 22 -4.52 19.06 -4.58
C GLU A 22 -4.24 19.21 -6.08
N GLU A 23 -4.01 20.44 -6.54
CA GLU A 23 -3.40 20.67 -7.86
C GLU A 23 -2.05 19.95 -7.85
N LEU A 24 -1.97 18.80 -8.52
CA LEU A 24 -0.71 18.09 -8.70
C LEU A 24 0.25 19.04 -9.43
N ASP A 25 1.31 19.50 -8.76
CA ASP A 25 2.32 20.42 -9.29
C ASP A 25 2.97 19.95 -10.61
N ALA A 26 2.87 18.64 -10.91
CA ALA A 26 3.35 18.03 -12.14
C ALA A 26 2.39 16.94 -12.65
N GLU A 27 2.33 16.79 -13.97
CA GLU A 27 1.56 15.74 -14.63
C GLU A 27 2.08 14.35 -14.19
N PRO A 28 1.20 13.40 -13.81
CA PRO A 28 1.65 12.10 -13.32
C PRO A 28 2.37 11.34 -14.45
N CYS A 29 3.64 11.01 -14.22
CA CYS A 29 4.42 10.21 -15.16
C CYS A 29 3.76 8.84 -15.38
N SER A 30 3.75 8.39 -16.63
CA SER A 30 3.27 7.05 -16.97
C SER A 30 4.13 5.99 -16.29
N THR A 31 3.52 4.91 -15.80
CA THR A 31 4.22 3.79 -15.16
C THR A 31 5.24 3.12 -16.09
N VAL A 32 5.04 3.20 -17.40
CA VAL A 32 5.98 2.70 -18.42
C VAL A 32 7.21 3.60 -18.52
N GLU A 33 7.02 4.92 -18.35
CA GLU A 33 8.09 5.90 -18.39
C GLU A 33 8.98 5.83 -17.15
N LEU A 34 8.42 5.42 -16.01
CA LEU A 34 9.19 5.15 -14.78
C LEU A 34 10.23 4.03 -14.98
N PHE A 35 9.95 3.04 -15.84
CA PHE A 35 10.89 1.96 -16.19
C PHE A 35 11.79 2.28 -17.39
N ARG A 36 11.80 3.53 -17.90
CA ARG A 36 12.63 3.92 -19.06
C ARG A 36 14.12 3.69 -18.81
N PHE A 37 14.58 3.93 -17.59
CA PHE A 37 15.98 3.78 -17.19
C PHE A 37 16.33 2.39 -16.62
N ALA A 38 15.38 1.47 -16.56
CA ALA A 38 15.64 0.13 -16.03
C ALA A 38 16.33 -0.78 -17.07
N THR A 39 17.40 -1.44 -16.64
CA THR A 39 18.17 -2.39 -17.47
C THR A 39 17.35 -3.65 -17.75
N THR A 40 17.59 -4.32 -18.87
CA THR A 40 16.91 -5.58 -19.26
C THR A 40 16.85 -6.67 -18.17
N PRO A 41 17.93 -6.97 -17.40
CA PRO A 41 17.84 -7.92 -16.29
C PRO A 41 16.92 -7.44 -15.15
N GLN A 42 16.88 -6.14 -14.86
CA GLN A 42 15.99 -5.59 -13.84
C GLN A 42 14.53 -5.73 -14.24
N LYS A 43 14.22 -5.51 -15.53
CA LYS A 43 12.87 -5.73 -16.09
C LYS A 43 12.45 -7.19 -16.00
N ALA A 44 13.34 -8.12 -16.37
CA ALA A 44 13.06 -9.56 -16.24
C ALA A 44 12.79 -9.96 -14.78
N LEU A 45 13.64 -9.50 -13.85
CA LEU A 45 13.51 -9.78 -12.43
C LEU A 45 12.23 -9.18 -11.83
N PHE A 46 11.83 -7.99 -12.28
CA PHE A 46 10.55 -7.37 -11.91
C PHE A 46 9.35 -8.20 -12.40
N THR A 47 9.36 -8.64 -13.67
CA THR A 47 8.27 -9.45 -14.21
C THR A 47 8.14 -10.80 -13.50
N MET A 48 9.26 -11.43 -13.13
CA MET A 48 9.25 -12.65 -12.31
C MET A 48 8.64 -12.41 -10.92
N GLY A 49 8.92 -11.25 -10.31
CA GLY A 49 8.32 -10.84 -9.03
C GLY A 49 6.82 -10.57 -9.13
N ILE A 50 6.34 -10.04 -10.25
CA ILE A 50 4.91 -9.85 -10.50
C ILE A 50 4.21 -11.19 -10.71
N ILE A 51 4.84 -12.11 -11.44
CA ILE A 51 4.28 -13.45 -11.67
C ILE A 51 4.16 -14.20 -10.34
N SER A 52 5.18 -14.15 -9.49
CA SER A 52 5.10 -14.76 -8.16
C SER A 52 4.05 -14.07 -7.28
N ALA A 53 3.89 -12.74 -7.37
CA ALA A 53 2.79 -12.02 -6.72
C ALA A 53 1.42 -12.52 -7.17
N ALA A 54 1.20 -12.65 -8.48
CA ALA A 54 -0.06 -13.16 -9.00
C ALA A 54 -0.36 -14.57 -8.46
N ILE A 55 0.64 -15.45 -8.40
CA ILE A 55 0.49 -16.81 -7.86
C ILE A 55 0.15 -16.78 -6.36
N THR A 56 0.90 -16.03 -5.56
CA THR A 56 0.67 -15.92 -4.10
C THR A 56 -0.74 -15.40 -3.79
N GLY A 57 -1.22 -14.41 -4.55
CA GLY A 57 -2.59 -13.89 -4.42
C GLY A 57 -3.67 -14.94 -4.71
N LEU A 58 -3.42 -15.86 -5.65
CA LEU A 58 -4.34 -16.96 -5.97
C LEU A 58 -4.29 -18.11 -4.96
N LEU A 59 -3.16 -18.33 -4.29
CA LEU A 59 -3.01 -19.40 -3.31
C LEU A 59 -3.84 -19.15 -2.03
N MET A 60 -4.04 -17.90 -1.63
CA MET A 60 -4.74 -17.59 -0.39
C MET A 60 -6.21 -18.04 -0.39
N PRO A 61 -7.05 -17.75 -1.41
CA PRO A 61 -8.42 -18.27 -1.48
C PRO A 61 -8.48 -19.79 -1.59
N LEU A 62 -7.50 -20.43 -2.24
CA LEU A 62 -7.42 -21.89 -2.34
C LEU A 62 -7.22 -22.53 -0.97
N ASN A 63 -6.29 -22.00 -0.16
CA ASN A 63 -6.09 -22.47 1.22
C ASN A 63 -7.36 -22.30 2.08
N GLN A 64 -8.14 -21.25 1.86
CA GLN A 64 -9.43 -21.06 2.55
C GLN A 64 -10.46 -22.14 2.16
N ILE A 65 -10.49 -22.55 0.90
CA ILE A 65 -11.36 -23.65 0.44
C ILE A 65 -10.96 -24.97 1.10
N LEU A 66 -9.66 -25.29 1.16
CA LEU A 66 -9.18 -26.49 1.85
C LEU A 66 -9.62 -26.49 3.33
N SER A 67 -9.50 -25.34 4.01
CA SER A 67 -9.98 -25.19 5.39
C SER A 67 -11.49 -25.42 5.52
N GLY A 68 -12.29 -24.89 4.59
CA GLY A 68 -13.74 -25.15 4.54
C GLY A 68 -14.08 -26.64 4.36
N ASN A 69 -13.30 -27.37 3.56
CA ASN A 69 -13.49 -28.81 3.36
C ASN A 69 -13.13 -29.61 4.61
N VAL A 70 -12.11 -29.20 5.37
CA VAL A 70 -11.79 -29.80 6.68
C VAL A 70 -12.97 -29.63 7.63
N ALA A 71 -13.52 -28.42 7.74
CA ALA A 71 -14.69 -28.15 8.58
C ALA A 71 -15.91 -29.01 8.15
N ASN A 72 -16.15 -29.14 6.84
CA ASN A 72 -17.24 -29.97 6.33
C ASN A 72 -17.05 -31.46 6.66
N ALA A 73 -15.82 -31.99 6.59
CA ALA A 73 -15.52 -33.37 6.96
C ALA A 73 -15.83 -33.66 8.43
N TYR A 74 -15.51 -32.72 9.33
CA TYR A 74 -15.85 -32.83 10.76
C TYR A 74 -17.36 -32.80 11.02
N LEU A 75 -18.11 -31.98 10.27
CA LEU A 75 -19.56 -31.84 10.44
C LEU A 75 -20.36 -33.03 9.88
N THR A 76 -19.86 -33.68 8.83
CA THR A 76 -20.57 -34.76 8.13
C THR A 76 -20.34 -36.13 8.79
N HIS A 77 -19.20 -36.34 9.45
CA HIS A 77 -18.83 -37.61 10.10
C HIS A 77 -18.52 -37.46 11.62
N PRO A 78 -19.49 -37.01 12.44
CA PRO A 78 -19.26 -36.81 13.88
C PRO A 78 -19.08 -38.10 14.69
N ASN A 79 -19.62 -39.24 14.22
CA ASN A 79 -19.59 -40.51 14.95
C ASN A 79 -18.49 -41.49 14.49
N GLU A 80 -17.91 -41.30 13.30
CA GLU A 80 -16.83 -42.15 12.75
C GLU A 80 -15.43 -41.65 13.11
N THR A 81 -15.29 -40.36 13.42
CA THR A 81 -14.02 -39.75 13.87
C THR A 81 -13.57 -40.20 15.26
N ALA A 82 -14.48 -40.80 16.05
CA ALA A 82 -14.19 -41.32 17.39
C ALA A 82 -13.74 -42.80 17.40
N GLY A 83 -13.63 -43.47 16.25
CA GLY A 83 -13.26 -44.90 16.24
C GLY A 83 -12.88 -45.53 14.91
N ASP A 84 -13.05 -44.85 13.76
CA ASP A 84 -12.67 -45.40 12.45
C ASP A 84 -11.38 -44.78 11.90
N SER A 85 -10.39 -45.64 11.65
CA SER A 85 -9.07 -45.27 11.13
C SER A 85 -9.11 -44.67 9.72
N ALA A 86 -10.13 -45.00 8.91
CA ALA A 86 -10.26 -44.52 7.55
C ALA A 86 -10.72 -43.05 7.47
N ALA A 87 -11.70 -42.64 8.30
CA ALA A 87 -12.16 -41.25 8.37
C ALA A 87 -11.03 -40.31 8.88
N LEU A 88 -10.26 -40.76 9.86
CA LEU A 88 -9.09 -40.03 10.37
C LEU A 88 -7.99 -39.89 9.31
N ALA A 89 -7.76 -40.92 8.48
CA ALA A 89 -6.78 -40.88 7.40
C ALA A 89 -7.13 -39.83 6.32
N ILE A 90 -8.41 -39.69 5.98
CA ILE A 90 -8.88 -38.69 5.01
C ILE A 90 -8.70 -37.27 5.56
N VAL A 91 -9.12 -37.04 6.80
CA VAL A 91 -9.00 -35.71 7.44
C VAL A 91 -7.52 -35.33 7.61
N THR A 92 -6.69 -36.25 8.07
CA THR A 92 -5.24 -35.99 8.20
C THR A 92 -4.59 -35.70 6.85
N HIS A 93 -4.98 -36.37 5.76
CA HIS A 93 -4.48 -36.06 4.42
C HIS A 93 -4.83 -34.62 3.97
N ILE A 94 -6.06 -34.17 4.19
CA ILE A 94 -6.47 -32.79 3.87
C ILE A 94 -5.70 -31.78 4.72
N VAL A 95 -5.48 -32.07 6.01
CA VAL A 95 -4.67 -31.21 6.90
C VAL A 95 -3.22 -31.14 6.44
N TYR A 96 -2.61 -32.26 6.02
CA TYR A 96 -1.26 -32.26 5.43
C TYR A 96 -1.19 -31.44 4.14
N LEU A 97 -2.20 -31.52 3.28
CA LEU A 97 -2.28 -30.69 2.07
C LEU A 97 -2.41 -29.20 2.40
N TYR A 98 -3.20 -28.85 3.42
CA TYR A 98 -3.32 -27.47 3.91
C TYR A 98 -2.00 -26.95 4.50
N ALA A 99 -1.32 -27.76 5.32
CA ALA A 99 0.00 -27.44 5.87
C ALA A 99 1.05 -27.27 4.76
N ALA A 100 1.04 -28.14 3.74
CA ALA A 100 1.91 -28.00 2.58
C ALA A 100 1.60 -26.75 1.76
N GLY A 101 0.32 -26.45 1.52
CA GLY A 101 -0.12 -25.25 0.78
C GLY A 101 0.28 -23.95 1.47
N THR A 102 0.16 -23.88 2.80
CA THR A 102 0.61 -22.73 3.59
C THR A 102 2.13 -22.59 3.62
N ALA A 103 2.89 -23.70 3.71
CA ALA A 103 4.35 -23.67 3.62
C ALA A 103 4.82 -23.16 2.25
N VAL A 104 4.21 -23.62 1.15
CA VAL A 104 4.51 -23.14 -0.21
C VAL A 104 4.17 -21.65 -0.34
N GLN A 105 3.02 -21.22 0.19
CA GLN A 105 2.63 -19.80 0.18
C GLN A 105 3.65 -18.92 0.92
N LEU A 106 4.16 -19.37 2.07
CA LEU A 106 5.19 -18.65 2.82
C LEU A 106 6.47 -18.47 1.99
N LEU A 107 6.94 -19.55 1.35
CA LEU A 107 8.14 -19.51 0.52
C LEU A 107 7.97 -18.58 -0.70
N LEU A 108 6.83 -18.67 -1.38
CA LEU A 108 6.55 -17.82 -2.55
C LEU A 108 6.45 -16.34 -2.15
N ASN A 109 5.80 -16.02 -1.04
CA ASN A 109 5.71 -14.65 -0.54
C ASN A 109 7.10 -14.10 -0.16
N PHE A 110 7.93 -14.92 0.48
CA PHE A 110 9.31 -14.54 0.82
C PHE A 110 10.14 -14.25 -0.43
N VAL A 111 10.10 -15.15 -1.42
CA VAL A 111 10.81 -14.98 -2.70
C VAL A 111 10.30 -13.75 -3.44
N GLN A 112 8.99 -13.56 -3.51
CA GLN A 112 8.35 -12.38 -4.11
C GLN A 112 8.86 -11.08 -3.49
N GLN A 113 8.78 -10.95 -2.16
CA GLN A 113 9.17 -9.72 -1.46
C GLN A 113 10.67 -9.45 -1.62
N HIS A 114 11.50 -10.49 -1.52
CA HIS A 114 12.93 -10.35 -1.71
C HIS A 114 13.30 -9.90 -3.13
N LEU A 115 12.63 -10.47 -4.14
CA LEU A 115 12.89 -10.15 -5.54
C LEU A 115 12.48 -8.70 -5.86
N LEU A 116 11.30 -8.29 -5.43
CA LEU A 116 10.79 -6.94 -5.69
C LEU A 116 11.60 -5.87 -4.95
N LEU A 117 12.01 -6.12 -3.70
CA LEU A 117 12.87 -5.18 -2.96
C LEU A 117 14.24 -5.03 -3.63
N THR A 118 14.87 -6.13 -4.05
CA THR A 118 16.16 -6.11 -4.74
C THR A 118 16.09 -5.32 -6.05
N VAL A 119 15.05 -5.56 -6.86
CA VAL A 119 14.82 -4.83 -8.11
C VAL A 119 14.60 -3.35 -7.85
N THR A 120 13.73 -3.03 -6.90
CA THR A 120 13.36 -1.64 -6.62
C THR A 120 14.56 -0.83 -6.15
N ASN A 121 15.38 -1.37 -5.24
CA ASN A 121 16.61 -0.71 -4.81
C ASN A 121 17.58 -0.48 -5.99
N SER A 122 17.72 -1.48 -6.87
CA SER A 122 18.58 -1.36 -8.05
C SER A 122 18.09 -0.30 -9.05
N VAL A 123 16.77 -0.18 -9.24
CA VAL A 123 16.16 0.83 -10.12
C VAL A 123 16.33 2.23 -9.53
N VAL A 124 16.09 2.39 -8.24
CA VAL A 124 16.26 3.68 -7.53
C VAL A 124 17.72 4.13 -7.54
N ASP A 125 18.67 3.21 -7.34
CA ASP A 125 20.10 3.52 -7.45
C ASP A 125 20.49 3.98 -8.86
N THR A 126 19.92 3.36 -9.88
CA THR A 126 20.15 3.74 -11.28
C THR A 126 19.57 5.13 -11.56
N LEU A 127 18.34 5.39 -11.09
CA LEU A 127 17.70 6.70 -11.22
C LEU A 127 18.51 7.80 -10.52
N ARG A 128 19.01 7.53 -9.31
CA ARG A 128 19.86 8.47 -8.57
C ARG A 128 21.15 8.78 -9.32
N ARG A 129 21.81 7.78 -9.92
CA ARG A 129 23.03 7.98 -10.71
C ARG A 129 22.78 8.85 -11.94
N GLU A 130 21.70 8.59 -12.67
CA GLU A 130 21.33 9.41 -13.83
C GLU A 130 20.92 10.82 -13.45
N TYR A 131 20.20 10.99 -12.34
CA TYR A 131 19.88 12.32 -11.84
C TYR A 131 21.16 13.10 -11.52
N VAL A 132 22.08 12.54 -10.74
CA VAL A 132 23.35 13.18 -10.39
C VAL A 132 24.23 13.44 -11.62
N SER A 133 24.16 12.59 -12.66
CA SER A 133 24.88 12.81 -13.92
C SER A 133 24.28 13.97 -14.75
N ALA A 134 22.99 14.23 -14.60
CA ALA A 134 22.25 15.28 -15.30
C ALA A 134 22.34 16.65 -14.61
N VAL A 135 22.43 16.71 -13.27
CA VAL A 135 22.50 18.00 -12.53
C VAL A 135 23.59 18.95 -13.05
N PRO A 136 24.83 18.53 -13.35
CA PRO A 136 25.86 19.43 -13.87
C PRO A 136 25.57 19.98 -15.28
N ARG A 137 24.60 19.41 -15.99
CA ARG A 137 24.21 19.83 -17.35
C ARG A 137 23.05 20.83 -17.35
N LEU A 138 22.48 21.14 -16.17
CA LEU A 138 21.45 22.15 -16.03
C LEU A 138 22.03 23.55 -16.31
N ASP A 139 21.17 24.45 -16.78
CA ASP A 139 21.51 25.85 -16.96
C ASP A 139 21.76 26.55 -15.61
N SER A 140 22.65 27.55 -15.62
CA SER A 140 22.99 28.31 -14.41
C SER A 140 21.79 29.01 -13.80
N GLN A 141 20.80 29.42 -14.62
CA GLN A 141 19.58 30.05 -14.14
C GLN A 141 18.70 29.09 -13.32
N SER A 142 18.52 27.84 -13.77
CA SER A 142 17.81 26.83 -12.98
C SER A 142 18.59 26.40 -11.73
N LEU A 143 19.92 26.35 -11.78
CA LEU A 143 20.76 26.04 -10.62
C LEU A 143 20.70 27.16 -9.56
N ASP A 144 20.70 28.43 -9.96
CA ASP A 144 20.62 29.58 -9.05
C ASP A 144 19.21 29.75 -8.45
N SER A 145 18.18 29.25 -9.14
CA SER A 145 16.78 29.37 -8.69
C SER A 145 16.46 28.52 -7.45
N THR A 146 17.25 27.48 -7.17
CA THR A 146 16.93 26.50 -6.12
C THR A 146 18.13 26.26 -5.21
N SER A 147 17.91 26.30 -3.89
CA SER A 147 18.96 25.99 -2.92
C SER A 147 19.50 24.55 -3.11
N PRO A 148 20.84 24.33 -3.11
CA PRO A 148 21.43 22.99 -3.23
C PRO A 148 20.92 21.99 -2.20
N GLY A 149 20.64 22.46 -0.98
CA GLY A 149 20.09 21.63 0.09
C GLY A 149 18.65 21.19 -0.19
N LYS A 150 17.85 22.05 -0.81
CA LYS A 150 16.46 21.73 -1.20
C LYS A 150 16.43 20.67 -2.30
N GLN A 151 17.25 20.82 -3.34
CA GLN A 151 17.32 19.85 -4.44
C GLN A 151 17.74 18.45 -3.97
N SER A 152 18.72 18.36 -3.06
CA SER A 152 19.16 17.05 -2.55
C SER A 152 18.11 16.37 -1.67
N THR A 153 17.38 17.14 -0.86
CA THR A 153 16.30 16.60 -0.01
C THR A 153 15.13 16.14 -0.88
N GLU A 154 14.68 16.97 -1.82
CA GLU A 154 13.60 16.62 -2.74
C GLU A 154 13.91 15.37 -3.57
N LEU A 155 15.16 15.22 -4.03
CA LEU A 155 15.60 14.01 -4.73
C LEU A 155 15.46 12.76 -3.85
N ASN A 156 15.92 12.82 -2.60
CA ASN A 156 15.86 11.68 -1.70
C ASN A 156 14.40 11.33 -1.37
N ASP A 157 13.58 12.33 -1.07
CA ASP A 157 12.15 12.15 -0.79
C ASP A 157 11.42 11.53 -1.99
N ASN A 158 11.71 12.00 -3.21
CA ASN A 158 11.11 11.46 -4.43
C ASN A 158 11.59 10.03 -4.72
N ASN A 159 12.86 9.73 -4.48
CA ASN A 159 13.41 8.38 -4.62
C ASN A 159 12.78 7.40 -3.61
N ASP A 160 12.58 7.83 -2.37
CA ASP A 160 11.92 7.02 -1.34
C ASP A 160 10.46 6.75 -1.70
N LYS A 161 9.72 7.77 -2.20
CA LYS A 161 8.34 7.58 -2.72
C LYS A 161 8.29 6.58 -3.88
N ILE A 162 9.24 6.66 -4.82
CA ILE A 162 9.34 5.71 -5.93
C ILE A 162 9.64 4.29 -5.43
N ARG A 163 10.55 4.16 -4.45
CA ARG A 163 10.90 2.88 -3.83
C ARG A 163 9.67 2.24 -3.18
N ASP A 164 8.94 3.01 -2.37
CA ASP A 164 7.77 2.49 -1.66
C ASP A 164 6.65 2.13 -2.65
N GLY A 165 6.47 2.93 -3.70
CA GLY A 165 5.48 2.70 -4.75
C GLY A 165 5.74 1.43 -5.57
N LEU A 166 6.98 1.24 -6.06
CA LEU A 166 7.35 0.12 -6.94
C LEU A 166 7.58 -1.20 -6.20
N GLY A 167 8.03 -1.14 -4.94
CA GLY A 167 8.34 -2.32 -4.15
C GLY A 167 7.10 -2.98 -3.57
N GLU A 168 6.83 -2.69 -2.30
CA GLU A 168 5.79 -3.38 -1.53
C GLU A 168 4.37 -3.02 -1.99
N LYS A 169 4.11 -1.75 -2.30
CA LYS A 169 2.74 -1.30 -2.63
C LYS A 169 2.26 -1.85 -3.96
N PHE A 170 3.12 -1.91 -4.96
CA PHE A 170 2.78 -2.53 -6.24
C PHE A 170 2.44 -4.01 -6.07
N ALA A 171 3.27 -4.74 -5.32
CA ALA A 171 3.04 -6.16 -5.01
C ALA A 171 1.70 -6.38 -4.29
N LEU A 172 1.38 -5.50 -3.33
CA LEU A 172 0.13 -5.53 -2.59
C LEU A 172 -1.08 -5.36 -3.52
N VAL A 173 -1.05 -4.42 -4.46
CA VAL A 173 -2.15 -4.20 -5.41
C VAL A 173 -2.38 -5.44 -6.29
N VAL A 174 -1.31 -6.05 -6.80
CA VAL A 174 -1.40 -7.28 -7.62
C VAL A 174 -1.95 -8.44 -6.77
N ASN A 175 -1.44 -8.63 -5.56
CA ASN A 175 -1.95 -9.64 -4.63
C ASN A 175 -3.43 -9.44 -4.30
N SER A 176 -3.81 -8.23 -3.88
CA SER A 176 -5.18 -7.90 -3.47
C SER A 176 -6.16 -8.01 -4.63
N SER A 177 -5.78 -7.63 -5.85
CA SER A 177 -6.62 -7.83 -7.04
C SER A 177 -6.80 -9.31 -7.37
N GLY A 178 -5.75 -10.12 -7.28
CA GLY A 178 -5.83 -11.57 -7.46
C GLY A 178 -6.73 -12.25 -6.43
N ILE A 179 -6.55 -11.92 -5.14
CA ILE A 179 -7.39 -12.40 -4.04
C ILE A 179 -8.85 -12.01 -4.28
N PHE A 180 -9.12 -10.75 -4.65
CA PHE A 180 -10.46 -10.25 -4.88
C PHE A 180 -11.17 -11.01 -6.02
N ILE A 181 -10.52 -11.14 -7.18
CA ILE A 181 -11.10 -11.81 -8.35
C ILE A 181 -11.36 -13.29 -8.03
N LEU A 182 -10.38 -14.01 -7.48
CA LEU A 182 -10.53 -15.43 -7.21
C LEU A 182 -11.54 -15.71 -6.09
N SER A 183 -11.55 -14.88 -5.04
CA SER A 183 -12.54 -15.02 -3.95
C SER A 183 -13.96 -14.78 -4.46
N LEU A 184 -14.14 -13.81 -5.36
CA LEU A 184 -15.45 -13.54 -5.97
C LEU A 184 -15.91 -14.74 -6.82
N VAL A 185 -15.04 -15.24 -7.71
CA VAL A 185 -15.36 -16.40 -8.58
C VAL A 185 -15.68 -17.65 -7.75
N THR A 186 -14.86 -17.95 -6.74
CA THR A 186 -15.06 -19.13 -5.88
C THR A 186 -16.32 -19.01 -5.02
N ALA A 187 -16.62 -17.83 -4.47
CA ALA A 187 -17.86 -17.59 -3.73
C ALA A 187 -19.11 -17.85 -4.60
N PHE A 188 -19.12 -17.35 -5.84
CA PHE A 188 -20.24 -17.60 -6.76
C PHE A 188 -20.33 -19.07 -7.20
N ALA A 189 -19.20 -19.76 -7.35
CA ALA A 189 -19.14 -21.16 -7.75
C ALA A 189 -19.74 -22.11 -6.70
N TYR A 190 -19.50 -21.88 -5.40
CA TYR A 190 -20.04 -22.76 -4.34
C TYR A 190 -21.54 -22.57 -4.11
N ASN A 191 -21.97 -21.33 -3.83
CA ASN A 191 -23.36 -21.03 -3.48
C ASN A 191 -23.74 -19.62 -3.92
N TRP A 192 -24.23 -19.48 -5.15
CA TRP A 192 -24.61 -18.18 -5.72
C TRP A 192 -25.67 -17.42 -4.89
N LYS A 193 -26.56 -18.13 -4.20
CA LYS A 193 -27.61 -17.52 -3.35
C LYS A 193 -27.03 -16.82 -2.12
N VAL A 194 -26.12 -17.48 -1.40
CA VAL A 194 -25.47 -16.90 -0.20
C VAL A 194 -24.57 -15.75 -0.61
N SER A 195 -23.84 -15.91 -1.71
CA SER A 195 -22.92 -14.89 -2.24
C SER A 195 -23.65 -13.62 -2.69
N LEU A 196 -24.84 -13.72 -3.30
CA LEU A 196 -25.66 -12.54 -3.63
C LEU A 196 -26.11 -11.76 -2.40
N VAL A 197 -26.47 -12.46 -1.33
CA VAL A 197 -26.90 -11.81 -0.07
C VAL A 197 -25.72 -11.11 0.60
N LEU A 198 -24.51 -11.64 0.49
CA LEU A 198 -23.30 -11.06 1.07
C LEU A 198 -22.63 -9.98 0.19
N LEU A 199 -22.92 -9.95 -1.11
CA LEU A 199 -22.34 -8.99 -2.05
C LEU A 199 -22.43 -7.51 -1.57
N PRO A 200 -23.55 -7.03 -0.99
CA PRO A 200 -23.66 -5.64 -0.51
C PRO A 200 -22.73 -5.29 0.65
N LEU A 201 -22.18 -6.27 1.39
CA LEU A 201 -21.23 -6.01 2.48
C LEU A 201 -19.91 -5.43 1.95
N GLY A 202 -19.50 -5.79 0.73
CA GLY A 202 -18.30 -5.26 0.09
C GLY A 202 -18.32 -3.73 -0.08
N PRO A 203 -19.26 -3.16 -0.86
CA PRO A 203 -19.37 -1.71 -1.02
C PRO A 203 -19.70 -0.98 0.29
N LEU A 204 -20.46 -1.60 1.20
CA LEU A 204 -20.71 -1.03 2.52
C LEU A 204 -19.40 -0.88 3.32
N GLY A 205 -18.56 -1.91 3.32
CA GLY A 205 -17.23 -1.86 3.95
C GLY A 205 -16.30 -0.83 3.30
N ALA A 206 -16.35 -0.69 1.97
CA ALA A 206 -15.61 0.34 1.26
C ALA A 206 -16.04 1.76 1.68
N VAL A 207 -17.35 2.01 1.79
CA VAL A 207 -17.89 3.29 2.25
C VAL A 207 -17.44 3.59 3.68
N VAL A 208 -17.55 2.63 4.61
CA VAL A 208 -17.13 2.82 6.01
C VAL A 208 -15.63 3.12 6.10
N THR A 209 -14.81 2.37 5.36
CA THR A 209 -13.35 2.60 5.34
C THR A 209 -13.00 3.96 4.73
N GLY A 210 -13.72 4.37 3.68
CA GLY A 210 -13.56 5.68 3.05
C GLY A 210 -13.95 6.85 3.95
N LEU A 211 -15.05 6.73 4.69
CA LEU A 211 -15.42 7.74 5.70
C LEU A 211 -14.36 7.83 6.80
N SER A 212 -13.95 6.69 7.37
CA SER A 212 -12.89 6.64 8.39
C SER A 212 -11.61 7.32 7.90
N GLY A 213 -11.20 7.07 6.66
CA GLY A 213 -10.05 7.74 6.04
C GLY A 213 -10.19 9.26 5.97
N LYS A 214 -11.37 9.76 5.55
CA LYS A 214 -11.66 11.22 5.52
C LYS A 214 -11.61 11.84 6.91
N PHE A 215 -12.20 11.18 7.91
CA PHE A 215 -12.17 11.67 9.28
C PHE A 215 -10.74 11.71 9.83
N SER A 216 -9.97 10.64 9.64
CA SER A 216 -8.57 10.59 10.07
C SER A 216 -7.72 11.66 9.39
N ALA A 217 -7.84 11.85 8.08
CA ALA A 217 -7.09 12.87 7.35
C ALA A 217 -7.38 14.29 7.87
N ARG A 218 -8.66 14.62 8.09
CA ARG A 218 -9.07 15.92 8.64
C ARG A 218 -8.49 16.15 10.03
N THR A 219 -8.57 15.15 10.90
CA THR A 219 -8.02 15.23 12.27
C THR A 219 -6.50 15.39 12.24
N ILE A 220 -5.79 14.63 11.40
CA ILE A 220 -4.34 14.77 11.23
C ILE A 220 -3.97 16.18 10.76
N LYS A 221 -4.69 16.74 9.78
CA LYS A 221 -4.45 18.10 9.28
C LYS A 221 -4.59 19.15 10.39
N GLN A 222 -5.64 19.05 11.21
CA GLN A 222 -5.85 19.94 12.35
C GLN A 222 -4.75 19.79 13.41
N HIS A 223 -4.29 18.56 13.68
CA HIS A 223 -3.17 18.32 14.59
C HIS A 223 -1.86 18.88 14.04
N MET A 224 -1.60 18.76 12.74
CA MET A 224 -0.40 19.32 12.11
C MET A 224 -0.40 20.84 12.16
N GLU A 225 -1.53 21.51 11.90
CA GLU A 225 -1.64 22.97 11.96
C GLU A 225 -1.44 23.51 13.38
N THR A 226 -2.08 22.88 14.37
CA THR A 226 -1.90 23.26 15.79
C THR A 226 -0.49 22.98 16.29
N SER A 227 0.10 21.84 15.90
CA SER A 227 1.50 21.52 16.21
C SER A 227 2.48 22.50 15.55
N ALA A 228 2.23 22.89 14.29
CA ALA A 228 3.07 23.86 13.59
C ALA A 228 3.01 25.24 14.24
N ARG A 229 1.83 25.69 14.67
CA ARG A 229 1.66 26.97 15.39
C ARG A 229 2.37 26.97 16.76
N GLY A 230 2.31 25.86 17.48
CA GLY A 230 3.06 25.69 18.72
C GLY A 230 4.57 25.70 18.49
N ALA A 231 5.04 24.99 17.46
CA ALA A 231 6.44 24.97 17.07
C ALA A 231 6.96 26.36 16.67
N SER A 232 6.19 27.13 15.90
CA SER A 232 6.57 28.50 15.52
C SER A 232 6.63 29.45 16.71
N LEU A 233 5.74 29.31 17.70
CA LEU A 233 5.77 30.12 18.92
C LEU A 233 7.01 29.81 19.77
N ILE A 234 7.36 28.53 19.90
CA ILE A 234 8.59 28.09 20.57
C ILE A 234 9.80 28.66 19.85
N GLU A 235 9.84 28.55 18.52
CA GLU A 235 10.92 29.08 17.69
C GLU A 235 11.07 30.60 17.88
N GLU A 236 9.98 31.36 17.82
CA GLU A 236 9.98 32.81 18.05
C GLU A 236 10.50 33.18 19.44
N SER A 237 10.03 32.46 20.47
CA SER A 237 10.43 32.69 21.86
C SER A 237 11.91 32.42 22.11
N VAL A 238 12.44 31.34 21.54
CA VAL A 238 13.85 30.96 21.67
C VAL A 238 14.74 31.94 20.89
N MET A 239 14.35 32.30 19.67
CA MET A 239 15.12 33.23 18.83
C MET A 239 15.14 34.64 19.42
N ASN A 240 14.04 35.08 20.03
CA ASN A 240 13.89 36.41 20.62
C ASN A 240 14.10 36.45 22.14
N VAL A 241 14.84 35.48 22.72
CA VAL A 241 15.06 35.40 24.18
C VAL A 241 15.63 36.70 24.78
N LYS A 242 16.48 37.41 24.02
CA LYS A 242 17.07 38.69 24.42
C LYS A 242 16.06 39.83 24.51
N THR A 243 14.89 39.68 23.90
CA THR A 243 13.76 40.61 23.94
C THR A 243 12.70 40.16 24.94
N VAL A 244 12.40 38.86 24.99
CA VAL A 244 11.39 38.29 25.90
C VAL A 244 11.80 38.39 27.37
N ALA A 245 13.09 38.15 27.68
CA ALA A 245 13.61 38.21 29.05
C ALA A 245 13.51 39.61 29.70
N PRO A 246 13.96 40.72 29.08
CA PRO A 246 13.84 42.04 29.68
C PRO A 246 12.39 42.57 29.74
N CYS A 247 11.50 42.09 28.87
CA CYS A 247 10.07 42.43 28.91
C CYS A 247 9.26 41.57 29.90
N ASN A 248 9.91 40.64 30.63
CA ASN A 248 9.27 39.72 31.57
C ASN A 248 8.11 38.90 30.95
N GLY A 249 8.20 38.61 29.64
CA GLY A 249 7.14 37.94 28.86
C GLY A 249 7.20 36.40 28.90
N GLN A 250 7.98 35.83 29.82
CA GLN A 250 8.25 34.39 29.88
C GLN A 250 6.99 33.58 30.22
N ASP A 251 6.20 34.05 31.18
CA ASP A 251 4.95 33.38 31.59
C ASP A 251 3.84 33.44 30.53
N GLU A 252 3.90 34.41 29.62
CA GLU A 252 2.95 34.56 28.51
C GLU A 252 3.28 33.63 27.35
N MET A 253 4.57 33.46 27.04
CA MET A 253 5.03 32.56 25.96
C MET A 253 4.93 31.07 26.31
N VAL A 254 4.82 30.73 27.60
CA VAL A 254 4.71 29.34 28.09
C VAL A 254 3.25 28.85 28.15
N LYS A 255 2.27 29.76 28.11
CA LYS A 255 0.83 29.44 28.13
C LYS A 255 0.29 29.08 26.75
#